data_AF-A0A943SL23-F1
#
_entry.id   AF-A0A943SL23-F1
#
_cell.length_a   1.000
_cell.length_b   1.000
_cell.length_c   1.000
_cell.angle_alpha   90.00
_cell.angle_beta   90.00
_cell.angle_gamma   90.00
#
_symmetry.space_group_name_H-M   'P 1'
#
loop_
_entity.id
_entity.type
_entity.pdbx_description
1 polymer ?
#
loop_
_entity_poly.entity_id
_entity_poly.type
_entity_poly.pdbx_seq_one_letter_code
_entity_poly.pdbx_strand_id
1 'polypeptide(L)'
;MFEKSKGTSAENIINQVTLRSLKKARYSTENAGHFGLASSAYSHFTSPIRRYPDLAAHRVITDYIEGKMDYQRLEQLEKELAQISKHSSERERNAIDAERQVDAMKKAEYMQQFIGKSFDAVVSGVANTAIFVELENTVEGVIPLSEIRSDYFVYFKELY
;
A
#
# COMPACT_ATOMS: atom_id res chain seq x y z
N MET A 1 -15.46 -13.12 7.72
CA MET A 1 -14.82 -12.36 8.82
C MET A 1 -15.30 -10.92 8.77
N PHE A 2 -15.03 -10.18 7.68
CA PHE A 2 -15.51 -8.81 7.45
C PHE A 2 -17.02 -8.60 7.68
N GLU A 3 -17.90 -9.43 7.10
CA GLU A 3 -19.35 -9.29 7.34
C GLU A 3 -19.76 -9.52 8.79
N LYS A 4 -19.02 -10.36 9.52
CA LYS A 4 -19.31 -10.67 10.93
C LYS A 4 -18.80 -9.59 11.88
N SER A 5 -17.76 -8.85 11.49
CA SER A 5 -17.20 -7.77 12.30
C SER A 5 -17.88 -6.42 12.06
N LYS A 6 -18.70 -6.30 11.02
CA LYS A 6 -19.37 -5.06 10.64
C LYS A 6 -20.27 -4.51 11.76
N GLY A 7 -20.10 -3.24 12.13
CA GLY A 7 -20.83 -2.56 13.19
C GLY A 7 -20.37 -2.93 14.61
N THR A 8 -19.32 -3.73 14.77
CA THR A 8 -18.74 -4.06 16.08
C THR A 8 -17.59 -3.13 16.43
N SER A 9 -17.27 -2.99 17.72
CA SER A 9 -16.10 -2.23 18.17
C SER A 9 -14.77 -2.77 17.61
N ALA A 10 -14.74 -4.04 17.19
CA ALA A 10 -13.56 -4.71 16.64
C ALA A 10 -13.42 -4.55 15.11
N GLU A 11 -14.39 -3.93 14.42
CA GLU A 11 -14.40 -3.83 12.94
C GLU A 11 -13.11 -3.22 12.40
N ASN A 12 -12.73 -2.06 12.91
CA ASN A 12 -11.56 -1.31 12.44
C ASN A 12 -10.26 -2.12 12.63
N ILE A 13 -10.11 -2.77 13.79
CA ILE A 13 -8.92 -3.58 14.10
C ILE A 13 -8.85 -4.79 13.16
N ILE A 14 -9.96 -5.52 13.00
CA ILE A 14 -10.04 -6.70 12.11
C ILE A 14 -9.71 -6.30 10.67
N ASN A 15 -10.24 -5.17 10.20
CA ASN A 15 -9.98 -4.67 8.85
C ASN A 15 -8.49 -4.33 8.67
N GLN A 16 -7.91 -3.57 9.59
CA GLN A 16 -6.50 -3.17 9.50
C GLN A 16 -5.55 -4.37 9.56
N VAL A 17 -5.76 -5.30 10.48
CA VAL A 17 -4.91 -6.50 10.62
C VAL A 17 -5.03 -7.37 9.37
N THR A 18 -6.24 -7.57 8.85
CA THR A 18 -6.45 -8.37 7.64
C THR A 18 -5.80 -7.71 6.42
N LEU A 19 -5.95 -6.40 6.23
CA LEU A 19 -5.33 -5.69 5.11
C LEU A 19 -3.80 -5.70 5.18
N ARG A 20 -3.22 -5.60 6.40
CA ARG A 20 -1.77 -5.66 6.62
C ARG A 20 -1.17 -7.06 6.41
N SER A 21 -1.97 -8.13 6.54
CA SER A 21 -1.49 -9.50 6.31
C SER A 21 -1.43 -9.89 4.82
N LEU A 22 -2.08 -9.11 3.95
CA LEU A 22 -2.06 -9.35 2.50
C LEU A 22 -0.70 -8.99 1.90
N LYS A 23 -0.31 -9.75 0.86
CA LYS A 23 0.86 -9.43 0.05
C LYS A 23 0.59 -8.19 -0.81
N LYS A 24 1.59 -7.35 -0.97
CA LYS A 24 1.56 -6.24 -1.94
C LYS A 24 1.46 -6.79 -3.36
N ALA A 25 0.58 -6.22 -4.17
CA ALA A 25 0.50 -6.49 -5.60
C ALA A 25 1.78 -6.05 -6.32
N ARG A 26 2.09 -6.66 -7.45
CA ARG A 26 3.25 -6.34 -8.30
C ARG A 26 2.98 -6.73 -9.74
N TYR A 27 3.67 -6.10 -10.68
CA TYR A 27 3.73 -6.58 -12.05
C TYR A 27 4.63 -7.82 -12.12
N SER A 28 4.20 -8.81 -12.89
CA SER A 28 4.94 -10.04 -13.15
C SER A 28 4.59 -10.56 -14.53
N THR A 29 5.54 -11.25 -15.16
CA THR A 29 5.31 -12.03 -16.39
C THR A 29 4.52 -13.31 -16.11
N GLU A 30 4.49 -13.78 -14.87
CA GLU A 30 3.71 -14.93 -14.44
C GLU A 30 2.32 -14.49 -13.94
N ASN A 31 1.26 -15.08 -14.49
CA ASN A 31 -0.09 -14.85 -13.99
C ASN A 31 -0.39 -15.74 -12.78
N ALA A 32 -0.22 -15.18 -11.58
CA ALA A 32 -0.59 -15.82 -10.31
C ALA A 32 -2.05 -15.53 -9.88
N GLY A 33 -2.83 -14.83 -10.71
CA GLY A 33 -4.13 -14.28 -10.34
C GLY A 33 -4.02 -13.05 -9.42
N HIS A 34 -5.18 -12.50 -9.04
CA HIS A 34 -5.28 -11.33 -8.17
C HIS A 34 -6.21 -11.60 -7.00
N PHE A 35 -5.64 -12.01 -5.86
CA PHE A 35 -6.37 -12.41 -4.65
C PHE A 35 -7.38 -11.34 -4.18
N GLY A 36 -6.94 -10.08 -4.07
CA GLY A 36 -7.81 -8.98 -3.60
C GLY A 36 -8.97 -8.63 -4.54
N LEU A 37 -8.95 -9.14 -5.78
CA LEU A 37 -10.03 -8.96 -6.76
C LEU A 37 -10.77 -10.27 -7.03
N ALA A 38 -10.39 -11.36 -6.35
CA ALA A 38 -10.88 -12.72 -6.60
C ALA A 38 -10.85 -13.11 -8.10
N SER A 39 -9.81 -12.73 -8.83
CA SER A 39 -9.66 -13.02 -10.26
C SER A 39 -8.50 -13.98 -10.53
N SER A 40 -8.69 -14.91 -11.47
CA SER A 40 -7.65 -15.84 -11.96
C SER A 40 -6.70 -15.20 -12.99
N ALA A 41 -7.09 -14.09 -13.60
CA ALA A 41 -6.26 -13.36 -14.55
C ALA A 41 -6.57 -11.87 -14.46
N TYR A 42 -5.53 -11.06 -14.27
CA TYR A 42 -5.66 -9.62 -14.20
C TYR A 42 -4.38 -8.93 -14.67
N SER A 43 -4.55 -7.84 -15.42
CA SER A 43 -3.47 -6.94 -15.80
C SER A 43 -4.02 -5.53 -15.96
N HIS A 44 -3.16 -4.53 -15.75
CA HIS A 44 -3.52 -3.15 -16.02
C HIS A 44 -3.46 -2.85 -17.53
N PHE A 45 -4.49 -2.17 -18.04
CA PHE A 45 -4.61 -1.83 -19.45
C PHE A 45 -5.20 -0.44 -19.72
N THR A 46 -5.97 0.11 -18.79
CA THR A 46 -6.84 1.27 -19.01
C THR A 46 -6.18 2.62 -18.76
N SER A 47 -4.88 2.70 -18.50
CA SER A 47 -4.20 3.97 -18.19
C SER A 47 -2.76 4.09 -18.74
N PRO A 48 -2.55 3.91 -20.07
CA PRO A 48 -1.22 3.95 -20.70
C PRO A 48 -0.49 5.30 -20.58
N ILE A 49 -1.22 6.40 -20.36
CA ILE A 49 -0.61 7.75 -20.17
C ILE A 49 0.19 7.83 -18.87
N ARG A 50 -0.22 7.12 -17.82
CA ARG A 50 0.33 7.27 -16.46
C ARG A 50 0.87 5.96 -15.86
N ARG A 51 0.83 4.86 -16.61
CA ARG A 51 1.37 3.56 -16.21
C ARG A 51 2.05 2.90 -17.40
N TYR A 52 3.36 2.68 -17.27
CA TYR A 52 4.16 2.08 -18.34
C TYR A 52 3.77 0.62 -18.67
N PRO A 53 3.36 -0.23 -17.71
CA PRO A 53 2.88 -1.59 -18.02
C PRO A 53 1.67 -1.61 -18.95
N ASP A 54 0.72 -0.69 -18.79
CA ASP A 54 -0.42 -0.54 -19.69
C ASP A 54 0.08 -0.21 -21.12
N LEU A 55 1.02 0.73 -21.28
CA LEU A 55 1.60 1.06 -22.59
C LEU A 55 2.30 -0.15 -23.24
N ALA A 56 3.02 -0.94 -22.46
CA ALA A 56 3.65 -2.17 -22.94
C ALA A 56 2.59 -3.19 -23.40
N ALA A 57 1.52 -3.37 -22.63
CA ALA A 57 0.41 -4.25 -23.01
C ALA A 57 -0.27 -3.79 -24.31
N HIS A 58 -0.53 -2.48 -24.47
CA HIS A 58 -1.05 -1.91 -25.72
C HIS A 58 -0.15 -2.27 -26.92
N ARG A 59 1.17 -2.10 -26.79
CA ARG A 59 2.14 -2.43 -27.86
C ARG A 59 2.14 -3.92 -28.21
N VAL A 60 2.14 -4.80 -27.22
CA VAL A 60 2.11 -6.26 -27.44
C VAL A 60 0.84 -6.68 -28.17
N ILE A 61 -0.32 -6.14 -27.76
CA ILE A 61 -1.59 -6.43 -28.41
C ILE A 61 -1.61 -5.92 -29.86
N THR A 62 -1.08 -4.71 -30.11
CA THR A 62 -0.95 -4.19 -31.47
C THR A 62 -0.06 -5.08 -32.34
N ASP A 63 1.13 -5.44 -31.86
CA ASP A 63 2.04 -6.31 -32.63
C ASP A 63 1.38 -7.67 -32.95
N TYR A 64 0.58 -8.22 -32.02
CA TYR A 64 -0.18 -9.45 -32.24
C TYR A 64 -1.26 -9.28 -33.31
N ILE A 65 -2.08 -8.23 -33.24
CA ILE A 65 -3.16 -7.94 -34.20
C ILE A 65 -2.60 -7.70 -35.60
N GLU A 66 -1.45 -7.04 -35.71
CA GLU A 66 -0.77 -6.74 -36.97
C GLU A 66 0.03 -7.93 -37.53
N GLY A 67 0.03 -9.08 -36.85
CA GLY A 67 0.72 -10.29 -37.32
C GLY A 67 2.26 -10.22 -37.24
N LYS A 68 2.80 -9.37 -36.37
CA LYS A 68 4.24 -9.15 -36.18
C LYS A 68 4.89 -10.10 -35.15
N MET A 69 4.15 -11.09 -34.65
CA MET A 69 4.65 -12.08 -33.67
C MET A 69 5.37 -13.23 -34.35
N ASP A 70 6.64 -13.01 -34.70
CA ASP A 70 7.56 -14.09 -35.03
C ASP A 70 8.31 -14.60 -33.78
N TYR A 71 9.08 -15.68 -33.96
CA TYR A 71 9.85 -16.30 -32.88
C TYR A 71 10.86 -15.32 -32.24
N GLN A 72 11.53 -14.50 -33.07
CA GLN A 72 12.52 -13.54 -32.58
C GLN A 72 11.88 -12.47 -31.70
N ARG A 73 10.71 -11.97 -32.10
CA ARG A 73 9.95 -10.99 -31.35
C ARG A 73 9.43 -11.55 -30.03
N LEU A 74 8.98 -12.80 -29.99
CA LEU A 74 8.56 -13.47 -28.75
C LEU A 74 9.72 -13.58 -27.75
N GLU A 75 10.90 -14.02 -28.19
CA GLU A 75 12.09 -14.12 -27.33
C GLU A 75 12.53 -12.74 -26.80
N GLN A 76 12.44 -11.71 -27.64
CA GLN A 76 12.73 -10.33 -27.23
C GLN A 76 11.72 -9.84 -26.19
N LEU A 77 10.42 -10.07 -26.43
CA LEU A 77 9.35 -9.64 -25.52
C LEU A 77 9.48 -10.30 -24.14
N GLU A 78 9.87 -11.56 -24.06
CA GLU A 78 10.08 -12.23 -22.78
C GLU A 78 11.12 -11.51 -21.91
N LYS A 79 12.27 -11.15 -22.52
CA LYS A 79 13.35 -10.39 -21.85
C LYS A 79 12.90 -8.98 -21.48
N GLU A 80 12.21 -8.29 -22.39
CA GLU A 80 11.69 -6.94 -22.17
C GLU A 80 10.66 -6.92 -21.03
N LEU A 81 9.66 -7.80 -21.07
CA LEU A 81 8.56 -7.83 -20.10
C LEU A 81 9.04 -8.17 -18.69
N ALA A 82 10.04 -9.04 -18.54
CA ALA A 82 10.65 -9.32 -17.25
C ALA A 82 11.26 -8.05 -16.63
N GLN A 83 12.03 -7.30 -17.43
CA GLN A 83 12.65 -6.06 -16.99
C GLN A 83 11.62 -4.96 -16.72
N ILE A 84 10.62 -4.82 -17.59
CA ILE A 84 9.53 -3.84 -17.46
C ILE A 84 8.72 -4.10 -16.19
N SER A 85 8.37 -5.36 -15.91
CA SER A 85 7.60 -5.75 -14.74
C SER A 85 8.33 -5.43 -13.44
N LYS A 86 9.63 -5.80 -13.37
CA LYS A 86 10.47 -5.49 -12.20
C LYS A 86 10.61 -3.98 -12.00
N HIS A 87 11.01 -3.26 -13.05
CA HIS A 87 11.23 -1.82 -12.97
C HIS A 87 9.95 -1.08 -12.59
N SER A 88 8.82 -1.42 -13.20
CA SER A 88 7.54 -0.75 -12.94
C SER A 88 7.07 -0.99 -11.51
N SER A 89 7.25 -2.20 -10.97
CA SER A 89 6.93 -2.53 -9.58
C SER A 89 7.83 -1.80 -8.56
N GLU A 90 9.10 -1.57 -8.90
CA GLU A 90 10.01 -0.74 -8.10
C GLU A 90 9.62 0.73 -8.14
N ARG A 91 9.32 1.27 -9.32
CA ARG A 91 8.93 2.68 -9.47
C ARG A 91 7.59 2.99 -8.82
N GLU A 92 6.62 2.07 -8.90
CA GLU A 92 5.35 2.20 -8.19
C GLU A 92 5.55 2.29 -6.67
N ARG A 93 6.38 1.42 -6.09
CA ARG A 93 6.71 1.49 -4.65
C ARG A 93 7.38 2.80 -4.29
N ASN A 94 8.38 3.22 -5.07
CA ASN A 94 9.07 4.49 -4.82
C ASN A 94 8.13 5.70 -4.92
N ALA A 95 7.19 5.69 -5.86
CA ALA A 95 6.20 6.75 -6.00
C ALA A 95 5.26 6.81 -4.78
N ILE A 96 4.75 5.66 -4.33
CA ILE A 96 3.89 5.56 -3.14
C ILE A 96 4.65 6.03 -1.89
N ASP A 97 5.91 5.65 -1.73
CA ASP A 97 6.71 6.05 -0.57
C ASP A 97 6.99 7.56 -0.58
N ALA A 98 7.25 8.14 -1.76
CA ALA A 98 7.41 9.59 -1.91
C ALA A 98 6.10 10.36 -1.61
N GLU A 99 4.96 9.88 -2.12
CA GLU A 99 3.64 10.45 -1.83
C GLU A 99 3.35 10.47 -0.33
N ARG A 100 3.61 9.34 0.36
CA ARG A 100 3.45 9.24 1.82
C ARG A 100 4.34 10.21 2.58
N GLN A 101 5.57 10.42 2.14
CA GLN A 101 6.49 11.38 2.78
C GLN A 101 5.98 12.82 2.61
N VAL A 102 5.48 13.17 1.43
CA VAL A 102 4.91 14.49 1.16
C VAL A 102 3.64 14.70 1.97
N ASP A 103 2.75 13.70 2.05
CA ASP A 103 1.56 13.76 2.88
C ASP A 103 1.90 13.93 4.36
N ALA A 104 2.87 13.17 4.88
CA ALA A 104 3.32 13.31 6.27
C ALA A 104 3.88 14.71 6.54
N MET A 105 4.70 15.23 5.63
CA MET A 105 5.24 16.59 5.72
C MET A 105 4.12 17.64 5.70
N LYS A 106 3.14 17.51 4.81
CA LYS A 106 2.01 18.44 4.69
C LYS A 106 1.04 18.35 5.86
N LYS A 107 0.80 17.15 6.39
CA LYS A 107 0.05 16.96 7.65
C LYS A 107 0.75 17.65 8.81
N ALA A 108 2.08 17.50 8.93
CA ALA A 108 2.86 18.19 9.96
C ALA A 108 2.80 19.72 9.82
N GLU A 109 2.97 20.24 8.60
CA GLU A 109 2.84 21.67 8.29
C GLU A 109 1.45 22.21 8.68
N TYR A 110 0.38 21.49 8.32
CA TYR A 110 -0.98 21.82 8.70
C TYR A 110 -1.17 21.85 10.24
N MET A 111 -0.55 20.92 10.97
CA MET A 111 -0.67 20.82 12.42
C MET A 111 0.08 21.88 13.21
N GLN A 112 1.03 22.61 12.61
CA GLN A 112 1.81 23.64 13.32
C GLN A 112 0.93 24.72 13.97
N GLN A 113 -0.16 25.12 13.31
CA GLN A 113 -1.10 26.12 13.84
C GLN A 113 -1.95 25.62 15.03
N PHE A 114 -1.87 24.33 15.36
CA PHE A 114 -2.63 23.70 16.44
C PHE A 114 -1.75 23.29 17.64
N ILE A 115 -0.49 23.72 17.67
CA ILE A 115 0.41 23.49 18.83
C ILE A 115 -0.24 24.07 20.10
N GLY A 116 -0.24 23.27 21.17
CA GLY A 116 -0.86 23.60 22.46
C GLY A 116 -2.36 23.31 22.57
N LYS A 117 -3.01 22.87 21.48
CA LYS A 117 -4.40 22.40 21.52
C LYS A 117 -4.48 20.91 21.84
N SER A 118 -5.61 20.49 22.38
CA SER A 118 -5.93 19.10 22.68
C SER A 118 -6.95 18.57 21.67
N PHE A 119 -6.81 17.29 21.34
CA PHE A 119 -7.67 16.59 20.38
C PHE A 119 -7.98 15.19 20.90
N ASP A 120 -9.17 14.70 20.58
CA ASP A 120 -9.48 13.29 20.75
C ASP A 120 -8.74 12.47 19.70
N ALA A 121 -8.20 11.32 20.11
CA ALA A 121 -7.39 10.47 19.27
C ALA A 121 -7.69 8.99 19.53
N VAL A 122 -7.57 8.18 18.48
CA VAL A 122 -7.69 6.73 18.55
C VAL A 122 -6.30 6.11 18.54
N VAL A 123 -6.03 5.16 19.43
CA VAL A 123 -4.77 4.41 19.42
C VAL A 123 -4.73 3.52 18.17
N SER A 124 -3.79 3.80 17.26
CA SER A 124 -3.63 3.10 15.98
C SER A 124 -2.53 2.04 16.02
N GLY A 125 -1.68 2.06 17.05
CA GLY A 125 -0.64 1.06 17.27
C GLY A 125 0.13 1.28 18.57
N VAL A 126 0.81 0.23 19.02
CA VAL A 126 1.68 0.29 20.21
C VAL A 126 3.01 -0.38 19.87
N ALA A 127 4.10 0.25 20.28
CA ALA A 127 5.44 -0.31 20.24
C ALA A 127 6.07 -0.24 21.64
N ASN A 128 7.18 -0.95 21.84
CA ASN A 128 7.89 -0.98 23.14
C ASN A 128 8.27 0.39 23.68
N THR A 129 8.37 1.42 22.83
CA THR A 129 8.86 2.76 23.18
C THR A 129 7.84 3.87 22.93
N ALA A 130 6.72 3.58 22.27
CA ALA A 130 5.78 4.61 21.84
C ALA A 130 4.37 4.09 21.60
N ILE A 131 3.39 4.98 21.77
CA ILE A 131 2.01 4.78 21.36
C ILE A 131 1.76 5.61 20.10
N PHE A 132 1.22 4.99 19.06
CA PHE A 132 0.79 5.66 17.84
C PHE A 132 -0.70 6.00 17.98
N VAL A 133 -1.04 7.24 17.68
CA VAL A 133 -2.40 7.75 17.74
C VAL A 133 -2.80 8.34 16.39
N GLU A 134 -4.08 8.27 16.07
CA GLU A 134 -4.66 8.84 14.86
C GLU A 134 -5.82 9.75 15.26
N LEU A 135 -5.82 10.96 14.71
CA LEU A 135 -6.89 11.94 14.88
C LEU A 135 -8.01 11.69 13.86
N GLU A 136 -9.20 12.22 14.11
CA GLU A 136 -10.35 12.11 13.18
C GLU A 136 -10.03 12.65 11.77
N ASN A 137 -9.14 13.63 11.67
CA ASN A 137 -8.67 14.18 10.39
C ASN A 137 -7.55 13.35 9.72
N THR A 138 -7.33 12.10 10.15
CA THR A 138 -6.32 11.14 9.62
C THR A 138 -4.86 11.52 9.88
N VAL A 139 -4.61 12.55 10.69
CA VAL A 139 -3.26 12.88 11.12
C VAL A 139 -2.80 11.85 12.15
N GLU A 140 -1.64 11.27 11.90
CA GLU A 140 -0.98 10.34 12.82
C GLU A 140 -0.02 11.09 13.74
N GLY A 141 0.03 10.68 15.00
CA GLY A 141 0.91 11.21 16.03
C GLY A 141 1.62 10.08 16.79
N VAL A 142 2.71 10.45 17.46
CA VAL A 142 3.52 9.54 18.28
C VAL A 142 3.62 10.12 19.69
N ILE A 143 3.26 9.32 20.68
CA ILE A 143 3.44 9.63 22.10
C ILE A 143 4.55 8.73 22.63
N PRO A 144 5.76 9.27 22.91
CA PRO A 144 6.81 8.49 23.56
C PRO A 144 6.36 8.04 24.95
N LEU A 145 6.56 6.75 25.29
CA LEU A 145 6.17 6.23 26.60
C LEU A 145 6.90 6.94 27.76
N SER A 146 8.09 7.50 27.51
CA SER A 146 8.86 8.29 28.48
C SER A 146 8.17 9.58 28.93
N GLU A 147 7.23 10.11 28.13
CA GLU A 147 6.51 11.34 28.45
C GLU A 147 5.26 11.08 29.30
N ILE A 148 4.79 9.82 29.32
CA ILE A 148 3.65 9.41 30.15
C ILE A 148 4.16 9.24 31.59
N ARG A 149 4.05 10.30 32.39
CA ARG A 149 4.45 10.28 33.79
C ARG A 149 3.54 9.33 34.58
N SER A 150 4.20 8.46 35.36
CA SER A 150 3.61 7.67 36.46
C SER A 150 2.89 6.36 36.08
N ASP A 151 3.48 5.53 35.20
CA ASP A 151 3.05 4.13 35.13
C ASP A 151 4.15 3.15 34.68
N TYR A 152 3.96 1.86 35.00
CA TYR A 152 4.81 0.76 34.55
C TYR A 152 4.15 0.04 33.37
N PHE A 153 4.61 0.33 32.16
CA PHE A 153 4.05 -0.26 30.94
C PHE A 153 4.71 -1.61 30.64
N VAL A 154 3.91 -2.68 30.63
CA VAL A 154 4.33 -4.00 30.16
C VAL A 154 3.81 -4.20 28.74
N TYR A 155 4.74 -4.38 27.80
CA TYR A 155 4.38 -4.71 26.42
C TYR A 155 4.23 -6.23 26.26
N PHE A 156 2.99 -6.70 26.07
CA PHE A 156 2.69 -8.11 25.81
C PHE A 156 2.61 -8.38 24.30
N LYS A 157 3.73 -8.84 23.72
CA LYS A 157 3.84 -9.11 22.28
C LYS A 157 2.93 -10.26 21.80
N GLU A 158 2.52 -11.17 22.70
CA GLU A 158 1.77 -12.40 22.40
C GLU A 158 0.26 -12.19 22.20
N LEU A 159 -0.27 -10.99 22.49
CA LEU A 159 -1.67 -10.63 22.28
C LEU A 159 -1.94 -9.98 20.91
N TYR A 160 -0.92 -9.90 20.05
CA TYR A 160 -0.96 -9.39 18.67
C TYR A 160 -0.75 -10.52 17.63
#